data_AF-A0A9P6CA08-F1
#
_entry.id   AF-A0A9P6CA08-F1
#
_cell.length_a   1.000
_cell.length_b   1.000
_cell.length_c   1.000
_cell.angle_alpha   90.00
_cell.angle_beta   90.00
_cell.angle_gamma   90.00
#
_symmetry.space_group_name_H-M   'P 1'
#
loop_
_entity.id
_entity.type
_entity.pdbx_description
1 polymer ?
#
loop_
_entity_poly.entity_id
_entity_poly.type
_entity_poly.pdbx_seq_one_letter_code
_entity_poly.pdbx_strand_id
1 'polypeptide(L)'
;MTAESVKKWAPGNSYGPVLSQTDLYLLNPELEINPIFAQKDQSFHLVLNLCNGQSNDGEGRNSEFTAKEQPAVLPRVEQLYIISEHSPWCTTVRNEKGVTMADVCQAVWKDYTQNYVTDGEMGTLPARIQEQVKRAALYNQTPHWQQYGHAPTQAARCRRVDWFKDRHYFEGLKKDDRYSLTRLGFKAPNIFIMELTNY
;
A
#
# COMPACT_ATOMS: atom_id res chain seq x y z
N MET A 1 12.21 -38.80 -12.21
CA MET A 1 11.52 -37.50 -12.14
C MET A 1 11.57 -37.03 -10.71
N THR A 2 12.51 -36.14 -10.39
CA THR A 2 12.63 -35.52 -9.07
C THR A 2 11.48 -34.52 -8.92
N ALA A 3 10.65 -34.67 -7.90
CA ALA A 3 9.64 -33.67 -7.57
C ALA A 3 10.36 -32.34 -7.32
N GLU A 4 10.20 -31.36 -8.22
CA GLU A 4 10.65 -30.00 -7.97
C GLU A 4 9.96 -29.51 -6.69
N SER A 5 10.75 -29.18 -5.68
CA SER A 5 10.23 -28.59 -4.44
C SER A 5 9.60 -27.25 -4.79
N VAL A 6 8.27 -27.15 -4.65
CA VAL A 6 7.54 -25.90 -4.84
C VAL A 6 8.13 -24.85 -3.86
N LYS A 7 8.70 -23.77 -4.40
CA LYS A 7 9.29 -22.66 -3.59
C LYS A 7 8.24 -22.10 -2.65
N LYS A 8 8.56 -21.68 -1.41
CA LYS A 8 7.55 -21.22 -0.41
C LYS A 8 6.54 -20.17 -0.91
N TRP A 9 6.96 -19.25 -1.77
CA TRP A 9 6.16 -18.12 -2.25
C TRP A 9 5.74 -18.25 -3.73
N ALA A 10 5.84 -19.44 -4.32
CA ALA A 10 5.44 -19.62 -5.71
C ALA A 10 3.95 -19.25 -5.89
N PRO A 11 3.55 -18.75 -7.07
CA PRO A 11 2.15 -18.52 -7.37
C PRO A 11 1.38 -19.84 -7.49
N GLY A 12 0.06 -19.77 -7.34
CA GLY A 12 -0.87 -20.86 -7.65
C GLY A 12 -1.46 -21.59 -6.45
N ASN A 13 -2.15 -22.71 -6.73
CA ASN A 13 -2.98 -23.45 -5.75
C ASN A 13 -2.22 -24.51 -4.97
N SER A 14 -0.89 -24.53 -5.09
CA SER A 14 -0.04 -25.55 -4.45
C SER A 14 0.06 -25.40 -2.93
N TYR A 15 -0.41 -24.29 -2.38
CA TYR A 15 -0.46 -24.02 -0.93
C TYR A 15 -1.82 -24.35 -0.37
N GLY A 16 -1.89 -24.49 0.96
CA GLY A 16 -3.12 -24.72 1.72
C GLY A 16 -4.25 -23.73 1.41
N PRO A 17 -5.42 -23.92 2.04
CA PRO A 17 -6.62 -23.15 1.75
C PRO A 17 -6.37 -21.64 1.89
N VAL A 18 -7.14 -20.86 1.13
CA VAL A 18 -7.23 -19.42 1.33
C VAL A 18 -8.16 -19.18 2.50
N LEU A 19 -7.68 -18.50 3.54
CA LEU A 19 -8.44 -18.26 4.76
C LEU A 19 -9.38 -17.08 4.58
N SER A 20 -10.66 -17.31 4.88
CA SER A 20 -11.68 -16.25 4.96
C SER A 20 -11.53 -15.43 6.22
N GLN A 21 -12.25 -14.30 6.31
CA GLN A 21 -12.29 -13.49 7.53
C GLN A 21 -12.78 -14.30 8.75
N THR A 22 -13.73 -15.22 8.54
CA THR A 22 -14.24 -16.11 9.60
C THR A 22 -13.16 -17.08 10.06
N ASP A 23 -12.40 -17.66 9.13
CA ASP A 23 -11.31 -18.57 9.48
C ASP A 23 -10.21 -17.86 10.27
N LEU A 24 -9.86 -16.63 9.86
CA LEU A 24 -8.89 -15.81 10.58
C LEU A 24 -9.35 -15.50 12.00
N TYR A 25 -10.64 -15.22 12.20
CA TYR A 25 -11.21 -14.97 13.51
C TYR A 25 -11.20 -16.21 14.41
N LEU A 26 -11.56 -17.37 13.87
CA LEU A 26 -11.66 -18.63 14.62
C LEU A 26 -10.30 -19.25 14.93
N LEU A 27 -9.39 -19.23 13.96
CA LEU A 27 -8.09 -19.90 14.05
C LEU A 27 -7.00 -18.98 14.61
N ASN A 28 -7.17 -17.66 14.47
CA ASN A 28 -6.20 -16.62 14.85
C ASN A 28 -4.74 -16.96 14.45
N PRO A 29 -4.48 -17.28 13.16
CA PRO A 29 -3.15 -17.69 12.73
C PRO A 29 -2.19 -16.50 12.73
N GLU A 30 -0.90 -16.77 12.91
CA GLU A 30 0.14 -15.79 12.64
C GLU A 30 0.38 -15.71 11.12
N LEU A 31 0.24 -14.50 10.55
CA LEU A 31 0.48 -14.26 9.13
C LEU A 31 1.91 -13.77 8.92
N GLU A 32 2.67 -14.51 8.13
CA GLU A 32 4.00 -14.11 7.66
C GLU A 32 3.86 -13.25 6.40
N ILE A 33 4.48 -12.07 6.41
CA ILE A 33 4.50 -11.14 5.27
C ILE A 33 5.52 -11.62 4.24
N ASN A 34 5.20 -11.47 2.94
CA ASN A 34 6.14 -11.76 1.86
C ASN A 34 7.48 -11.01 2.09
N PRO A 35 8.65 -11.66 1.94
CA PRO A 35 9.96 -11.05 2.21
C PRO A 35 10.21 -9.72 1.51
N ILE A 36 9.65 -9.52 0.31
CA ILE A 36 9.77 -8.25 -0.42
C ILE A 36 8.98 -7.15 0.30
N PHE A 37 7.72 -7.39 0.67
CA PHE A 37 6.95 -6.43 1.46
C PHE A 37 7.49 -6.24 2.87
N ALA A 38 8.12 -7.25 3.44
CA ALA A 38 8.77 -7.15 4.75
C ALA A 38 10.14 -6.45 4.67
N GLN A 39 10.60 -6.05 3.48
CA GLN A 39 11.94 -5.47 3.24
C GLN A 39 13.10 -6.36 3.74
N LYS A 40 12.92 -7.68 3.65
CA LYS A 40 13.92 -8.69 4.05
C LYS A 40 14.55 -9.40 2.87
N ASP A 41 14.02 -9.23 1.67
CA ASP A 41 14.59 -9.78 0.45
C ASP A 41 15.81 -8.94 0.01
N GLN A 42 16.96 -9.58 -0.17
CA GLN A 42 18.20 -8.91 -0.58
C GLN A 42 18.33 -8.75 -2.09
N SER A 43 17.48 -9.42 -2.87
CA SER A 43 17.56 -9.45 -4.32
C SER A 43 16.69 -8.39 -5.00
N PHE A 44 15.67 -7.89 -4.30
CA PHE A 44 14.72 -6.92 -4.83
C PHE A 44 14.13 -6.05 -3.71
N HIS A 45 14.25 -4.72 -3.85
CA HIS A 45 13.61 -3.75 -2.95
C HIS A 45 12.45 -3.08 -3.65
N LEU A 46 11.21 -3.37 -3.23
CA LEU A 46 10.04 -2.78 -3.88
C LEU A 46 9.96 -1.28 -3.59
N VAL A 47 9.84 -0.47 -4.64
CA VAL A 47 9.48 0.94 -4.56
C VAL A 47 8.31 1.21 -5.49
N LEU A 48 7.11 1.40 -4.93
CA LEU A 48 5.90 1.78 -5.64
C LEU A 48 5.65 3.27 -5.47
N ASN A 49 5.69 4.03 -6.56
CA ASN A 49 5.29 5.42 -6.57
C ASN A 49 3.76 5.53 -6.61
N LEU A 50 3.15 6.00 -5.51
CA LEU A 50 1.70 6.12 -5.37
C LEU A 50 1.09 7.21 -6.27
N CYS A 51 1.87 8.15 -6.80
CA CYS A 51 1.36 9.20 -7.69
C CYS A 51 1.04 8.65 -9.10
N ASN A 52 1.86 7.70 -9.59
CA ASN A 52 1.77 7.20 -10.97
C ASN A 52 1.58 5.67 -11.09
N GLY A 53 1.70 4.93 -9.99
CA GLY A 53 1.52 3.47 -9.93
C GLY A 53 2.70 2.66 -10.45
N GLN A 54 3.84 3.29 -10.75
CA GLN A 54 5.04 2.59 -11.20
C GLN A 54 5.71 1.87 -10.03
N SER A 55 5.99 0.58 -10.22
CA SER A 55 6.77 -0.24 -9.29
C SER A 55 8.14 -0.51 -9.90
N ASN A 56 9.19 -0.19 -9.16
CA ASN A 56 10.59 -0.38 -9.56
C ASN A 56 11.36 -1.05 -8.41
N ASP A 57 12.57 -1.51 -8.71
CA ASP A 57 13.57 -1.84 -7.69
C ASP A 57 14.22 -0.56 -7.17
N GLY A 58 14.27 -0.37 -5.86
CA GLY A 58 14.79 0.86 -5.24
C GLY A 58 16.29 1.06 -5.40
N GLU A 59 17.04 0.03 -5.80
CA GLU A 59 18.44 0.18 -6.21
C GLU A 59 18.60 0.81 -7.61
N GLY A 60 17.51 1.19 -8.27
CA GLY A 60 17.53 1.81 -9.60
C GLY A 60 17.85 0.82 -10.72
N ARG A 61 17.90 -0.48 -10.41
CA ARG A 61 17.97 -1.54 -11.41
C ARG A 61 16.62 -1.59 -12.11
N ASN A 62 16.63 -1.57 -13.44
CA ASN A 62 15.40 -1.71 -14.24
C ASN A 62 14.96 -3.19 -14.26
N SER A 63 14.75 -3.77 -13.08
CA SER A 63 14.29 -5.14 -12.91
C SER A 63 12.77 -5.16 -12.83
N GLU A 64 12.17 -5.97 -13.70
CA GLU A 64 10.73 -6.22 -13.69
C GLU A 64 10.31 -6.80 -12.32
N PHE A 65 9.17 -6.32 -11.81
CA PHE A 65 8.55 -6.87 -10.61
C PHE A 65 7.92 -8.26 -10.89
N THR A 66 8.78 -9.26 -11.04
CA THR A 66 8.42 -10.64 -11.39
C THR A 66 7.65 -11.36 -10.29
N ALA A 67 7.78 -10.90 -9.04
CA ALA A 67 7.13 -11.47 -7.87
C ALA A 67 5.66 -11.02 -7.67
N LYS A 68 5.10 -10.23 -8.59
CA LYS A 68 3.74 -9.65 -8.47
C LYS A 68 2.64 -10.69 -8.23
N GLU A 69 2.76 -11.89 -8.79
CA GLU A 69 1.77 -12.99 -8.66
C GLU A 69 1.97 -13.82 -7.38
N GLN A 70 3.03 -13.56 -6.61
CA GLN A 70 3.27 -14.25 -5.35
C GLN A 70 2.23 -13.82 -4.30
N PRO A 71 1.89 -14.69 -3.32
CA PRO A 71 1.01 -14.30 -2.23
C PRO A 71 1.65 -13.18 -1.39
N ALA A 72 0.83 -12.23 -0.95
CA ALA A 72 1.28 -11.12 -0.09
C ALA A 72 1.62 -11.60 1.34
N VAL A 73 0.95 -12.66 1.79
CA VAL A 73 1.12 -13.27 3.11
C VAL A 73 0.95 -14.79 3.07
N LEU A 74 1.51 -15.48 4.07
CA LEU A 74 1.28 -16.90 4.34
C LEU A 74 0.82 -17.10 5.80
N PRO A 75 -0.20 -17.94 6.08
CA PRO A 75 -1.13 -18.55 5.13
C PRO A 75 -1.85 -17.54 4.23
N ARG A 76 -2.33 -18.00 3.06
CA ARG A 76 -3.04 -17.12 2.12
C ARG A 76 -4.38 -16.69 2.71
N VAL A 77 -4.80 -15.47 2.40
CA VAL A 77 -6.05 -14.90 2.93
C VAL A 77 -6.85 -14.23 1.83
N GLU A 78 -8.17 -14.20 1.99
CA GLU A 78 -9.07 -13.54 1.04
C GLU A 78 -9.00 -12.01 1.14
N GLN A 79 -8.62 -11.49 2.31
CA GLN A 79 -8.72 -10.07 2.60
C GLN A 79 -7.59 -9.56 3.50
N LEU A 80 -7.00 -8.43 3.12
CA LEU A 80 -6.09 -7.64 3.94
C LEU A 80 -6.65 -6.24 4.22
N TYR A 81 -6.32 -5.71 5.39
CA TYR A 81 -6.55 -4.33 5.77
C TYR A 81 -5.21 -3.62 5.91
N ILE A 82 -5.01 -2.56 5.14
CA ILE A 82 -3.77 -1.77 5.14
C ILE A 82 -4.09 -0.40 5.71
N ILE A 83 -3.43 -0.06 6.82
CA ILE A 83 -3.54 1.23 7.49
C ILE A 83 -2.23 2.01 7.39
N SER A 84 -2.24 3.30 7.68
CA SER A 84 -1.02 4.12 7.70
C SER A 84 -0.87 4.84 9.03
N GLU A 85 0.37 5.18 9.37
CA GLU A 85 0.70 6.15 10.42
C GLU A 85 0.54 7.60 9.94
N HIS A 86 0.43 7.82 8.63
CA HIS A 86 0.46 9.14 8.01
C HIS A 86 -0.88 9.57 7.43
N SER A 87 -1.87 8.68 7.38
CA SER A 87 -3.21 8.98 6.88
C SER A 87 -4.29 8.34 7.75
N PRO A 88 -5.52 8.86 7.69
CA PRO A 88 -6.59 8.31 8.49
C PRO A 88 -7.30 7.09 7.88
N TRP A 89 -6.99 6.76 6.61
CA TRP A 89 -7.74 5.79 5.81
C TRP A 89 -7.28 4.36 6.04
N CYS A 90 -8.20 3.43 5.73
CA CYS A 90 -7.94 2.00 5.70
C CYS A 90 -8.22 1.49 4.29
N THR A 91 -7.18 0.97 3.62
CA THR A 91 -7.29 0.35 2.31
C THR A 91 -7.64 -1.12 2.49
N THR A 92 -8.76 -1.56 1.93
CA THR A 92 -9.17 -2.97 1.97
C THR A 92 -8.79 -3.65 0.66
N VAL A 93 -8.02 -4.73 0.74
CA VAL A 93 -7.60 -5.54 -0.41
C VAL A 93 -8.36 -6.87 -0.35
N ARG A 94 -9.01 -7.27 -1.45
CA ARG A 94 -9.81 -8.51 -1.53
C ARG A 94 -9.45 -9.33 -2.75
N ASN A 95 -9.26 -10.64 -2.55
CA ASN A 95 -9.10 -11.63 -3.60
C ASN A 95 -9.47 -13.02 -3.05
N GLU A 96 -10.58 -13.60 -3.51
CA GLU A 96 -11.05 -14.93 -3.09
C GLU A 96 -10.04 -16.05 -3.38
N LYS A 97 -9.14 -15.85 -4.35
CA LYS A 97 -8.07 -16.81 -4.69
C LYS A 97 -6.79 -16.63 -3.84
N GLY A 98 -6.82 -15.68 -2.93
CA GLY A 98 -5.69 -15.29 -2.07
C GLY A 98 -5.07 -13.98 -2.54
N VAL A 99 -4.92 -13.04 -1.62
CA VAL A 99 -4.32 -11.72 -1.90
C VAL A 99 -2.87 -11.86 -2.34
N THR A 100 -2.58 -11.33 -3.53
CA THR A 100 -1.24 -11.30 -4.13
C THR A 100 -0.53 -9.98 -3.87
N MET A 101 0.76 -9.92 -4.18
CA MET A 101 1.51 -8.67 -4.12
C MET A 101 0.97 -7.63 -5.11
N ALA A 102 0.56 -8.04 -6.32
CA ALA A 102 -0.06 -7.16 -7.30
C ALA A 102 -1.36 -6.54 -6.78
N ASP A 103 -2.21 -7.32 -6.11
CA ASP A 103 -3.48 -6.85 -5.54
C ASP A 103 -3.24 -5.73 -4.51
N VAL A 104 -2.24 -5.90 -3.64
CA VAL A 104 -1.86 -4.91 -2.64
C VAL A 104 -1.39 -3.61 -3.30
N CYS A 105 -0.42 -3.70 -4.21
CA CYS A 105 0.11 -2.52 -4.91
C CYS A 105 -1.00 -1.78 -5.67
N GLN A 106 -1.87 -2.52 -6.37
CA GLN A 106 -2.95 -1.92 -7.14
C GLN A 106 -4.01 -1.29 -6.24
N ALA A 107 -4.40 -1.96 -5.16
CA ALA A 107 -5.41 -1.46 -4.23
C ALA A 107 -4.95 -0.19 -3.52
N VAL A 108 -3.72 -0.16 -3.01
CA VAL A 108 -3.14 1.04 -2.40
C VAL A 108 -3.05 2.16 -3.44
N TRP A 109 -2.47 1.91 -4.60
CA TRP A 109 -2.38 2.94 -5.65
C TRP A 109 -3.76 3.52 -6.03
N LYS A 110 -4.75 2.66 -6.28
CA LYS A 110 -6.11 3.12 -6.64
C LYS A 110 -6.76 3.88 -5.49
N ASP A 111 -6.69 3.38 -4.27
CA ASP A 111 -7.33 4.01 -3.11
C ASP A 111 -6.78 5.42 -2.86
N TYR A 112 -5.48 5.63 -3.12
CA TYR A 112 -4.83 6.92 -2.91
C TYR A 112 -4.93 7.89 -4.10
N THR A 113 -5.16 7.40 -5.32
CA THR A 113 -5.25 8.25 -6.52
C THR A 113 -6.68 8.53 -7.00
N GLN A 114 -7.63 7.64 -6.71
CA GLN A 114 -9.01 7.75 -7.19
C GLN A 114 -9.95 8.39 -6.16
N ASN A 115 -9.54 8.46 -4.88
CA ASN A 115 -10.31 9.11 -3.84
C ASN A 115 -9.76 10.50 -3.51
N TYR A 116 -10.67 11.44 -3.28
CA TYR A 116 -10.35 12.79 -2.83
C TYR A 116 -10.41 12.91 -1.32
N VAL A 117 -9.60 13.81 -0.78
CA VAL A 117 -9.69 14.24 0.61
C VAL A 117 -10.95 15.08 0.77
N THR A 118 -11.80 14.70 1.72
CA THR A 118 -13.03 15.44 2.02
C THR A 118 -12.73 16.71 2.81
N ASP A 119 -13.66 17.68 2.77
CA ASP A 119 -13.51 18.91 3.56
C ASP A 119 -13.46 18.63 5.07
N GLY A 120 -14.20 17.62 5.53
CA GLY A 120 -14.16 17.17 6.93
C GLY A 120 -12.79 16.66 7.33
N GLU A 121 -12.18 15.80 6.51
CA GLU A 121 -10.82 15.29 6.74
C GLU A 121 -9.78 16.40 6.69
N MET A 122 -9.86 17.29 5.70
CA MET A 122 -8.98 18.46 5.60
C MET A 122 -9.11 19.38 6.81
N GLY A 123 -10.34 19.57 7.30
CA GLY A 123 -10.64 20.38 8.49
C GLY A 123 -10.06 19.83 9.79
N THR A 124 -9.71 18.53 9.85
CA THR A 124 -9.02 17.95 11.02
C THR A 124 -7.54 18.36 11.12
N LEU A 125 -6.95 18.85 10.02
CA LEU A 125 -5.55 19.24 9.97
C LEU A 125 -5.35 20.70 10.42
N PRO A 126 -4.21 21.05 11.05
CA PRO A 126 -3.83 22.44 11.26
C PRO A 126 -3.73 23.21 9.94
N ALA A 127 -4.09 24.49 9.92
CA ALA A 127 -4.14 25.32 8.70
C ALA A 127 -2.83 25.29 7.88
N ARG A 128 -1.66 25.26 8.56
CA ARG A 128 -0.35 25.13 7.90
C ARG A 128 -0.22 23.82 7.12
N ILE A 129 -0.72 22.71 7.66
CA ILE A 129 -0.66 21.40 7.00
C ILE A 129 -1.66 21.34 5.85
N GLN A 130 -2.85 21.93 6.01
CA GLN A 130 -3.82 22.04 4.92
C GLN A 130 -3.21 22.74 3.69
N GLU A 131 -2.51 23.84 3.91
CA GLU A 131 -1.82 24.58 2.85
C GLU A 131 -0.71 23.74 2.19
N GLN A 132 0.04 22.95 2.97
CA GLN A 132 1.03 22.02 2.41
C GLN A 132 0.40 20.95 1.52
N VAL A 133 -0.71 20.36 1.95
CA VAL A 133 -1.44 19.34 1.15
C VAL A 133 -1.98 19.96 -0.14
N LYS A 134 -2.55 21.18 -0.08
CA LYS A 134 -3.02 21.91 -1.27
C LYS A 134 -1.89 22.21 -2.25
N ARG A 135 -0.72 22.60 -1.76
CA ARG A 135 0.47 22.84 -2.59
C ARG A 135 0.99 21.57 -3.23
N ALA A 136 1.02 20.45 -2.48
CA ALA A 136 1.39 19.15 -3.02
C ALA A 136 0.41 18.71 -4.12
N ALA A 137 -0.90 18.89 -3.90
CA ALA A 137 -1.92 18.62 -4.91
C ALA A 137 -1.71 19.44 -6.18
N LEU A 138 -1.41 20.73 -6.05
CA LEU A 138 -1.13 21.59 -7.19
C LEU A 138 0.11 21.12 -7.96
N TYR A 139 1.18 20.80 -7.26
CA TYR A 139 2.42 20.31 -7.87
C TYR A 139 2.21 18.97 -8.61
N ASN A 140 1.53 18.02 -7.99
CA ASN A 140 1.30 16.68 -8.55
C ASN A 140 0.31 16.65 -9.72
N GLN A 141 -0.57 17.65 -9.82
CA GLN A 141 -1.61 17.73 -10.86
C GLN A 141 -1.23 18.66 -12.02
N THR A 142 -0.25 19.55 -11.84
CA THR A 142 0.18 20.47 -12.89
C THR A 142 1.19 19.76 -13.80
N PRO A 143 0.89 19.60 -15.11
CA PRO A 143 1.87 19.11 -16.07
C PRO A 143 3.10 20.03 -16.10
N HIS A 144 4.32 19.47 -16.13
CA HIS A 144 5.58 20.24 -16.08
C HIS A 144 5.67 21.39 -17.11
N TRP A 145 4.97 21.30 -18.24
CA TRP A 145 4.94 22.34 -19.28
C TRP A 145 4.05 23.56 -18.95
N GLN A 146 3.12 23.45 -17.99
CA GLN A 146 2.22 24.54 -17.58
C GLN A 146 2.75 25.39 -16.41
N GLN A 147 3.90 25.02 -15.84
CA GLN A 147 4.45 25.64 -14.63
C GLN A 147 4.93 27.10 -14.84
N TYR A 148 5.06 27.55 -16.09
CA TYR A 148 5.61 28.87 -16.46
C TYR A 148 4.58 29.89 -16.98
N GLY A 149 3.30 29.53 -17.12
CA GLY A 149 2.34 30.32 -17.92
C GLY A 149 1.21 31.02 -17.16
N HIS A 150 0.47 30.32 -16.31
CA HIS A 150 -0.77 30.85 -15.74
C HIS A 150 -1.06 30.23 -14.37
N ALA A 151 -1.47 31.05 -13.40
CA ALA A 151 -1.96 30.55 -12.13
C ALA A 151 -3.22 29.70 -12.37
N PRO A 152 -3.27 28.44 -11.92
CA PRO A 152 -4.44 27.59 -12.10
C PRO A 152 -5.65 28.22 -11.41
N THR A 153 -6.70 28.48 -12.19
CA THR A 153 -7.92 29.20 -11.78
C THR A 153 -8.90 28.33 -10.99
N GLN A 154 -8.62 27.05 -10.79
CA GLN A 154 -9.45 26.13 -9.99
C GLN A 154 -8.65 25.61 -8.80
N ALA A 155 -9.27 25.61 -7.63
CA ALA A 155 -8.74 24.94 -6.45
C ALA A 155 -8.61 23.44 -6.78
N ALA A 156 -7.37 22.98 -6.95
CA ALA A 156 -7.07 21.57 -7.21
C ALA A 156 -7.70 20.72 -6.11
N ARG A 157 -8.56 19.76 -6.49
CA ARG A 157 -9.11 18.80 -5.54
C ARG A 157 -7.96 17.93 -5.03
N CYS A 158 -7.74 17.92 -3.73
CA CYS A 158 -6.66 17.14 -3.13
C CYS A 158 -7.00 15.65 -3.21
N ARG A 159 -6.18 14.85 -3.88
CA ARG A 159 -6.29 13.38 -3.82
C ARG A 159 -5.70 12.90 -2.51
N ARG A 160 -6.05 11.69 -2.09
CA ARG A 160 -5.47 11.09 -0.88
C ARG A 160 -3.96 10.96 -0.94
N VAL A 161 -3.36 10.73 -2.12
CA VAL A 161 -1.90 10.69 -2.29
C VAL A 161 -1.24 12.04 -1.96
N ASP A 162 -1.93 13.15 -2.22
CA ASP A 162 -1.39 14.50 -1.98
C ASP A 162 -1.30 14.80 -0.46
N TRP A 163 -2.01 14.04 0.37
CA TRP A 163 -1.93 14.09 1.84
C TRP A 163 -0.52 13.77 2.36
N PHE A 164 0.20 12.90 1.65
CA PHE A 164 1.53 12.45 2.07
C PHE A 164 2.65 13.43 1.72
N LYS A 165 2.35 14.48 0.94
CA LYS A 165 3.29 15.53 0.54
C LYS A 165 4.51 14.97 -0.21
N ASP A 166 5.56 14.63 0.52
CA ASP A 166 6.85 14.12 0.06
C ASP A 166 7.02 12.60 0.26
N ARG A 167 6.09 11.94 0.97
CA ARG A 167 6.15 10.50 1.29
C ARG A 167 5.23 9.65 0.41
N HIS A 168 5.41 9.71 -0.91
CA HIS A 168 4.53 9.00 -1.86
C HIS A 168 5.11 7.67 -2.36
N TYR A 169 6.21 7.18 -1.78
CA TYR A 169 6.79 5.89 -2.13
C TYR A 169 6.40 4.82 -1.13
N PHE A 170 5.58 3.86 -1.56
CA PHE A 170 5.25 2.64 -0.83
C PHE A 170 6.36 1.62 -1.03
N GLU A 171 6.85 1.05 0.07
CA GLU A 171 7.94 0.07 0.01
C GLU A 171 7.62 -1.26 0.66
N GLY A 172 6.64 -1.27 1.56
CA GLY A 172 6.44 -2.46 2.38
C GLY A 172 5.25 -2.38 3.31
N LEU A 173 5.13 -3.48 4.04
CA LEU A 173 4.14 -3.71 5.06
C LEU A 173 4.84 -4.20 6.32
N LYS A 174 4.43 -3.66 7.46
CA LYS A 174 4.83 -4.16 8.78
C LYS A 174 3.62 -4.57 9.60
N LYS A 175 3.86 -5.45 10.57
CA LYS A 175 2.87 -5.82 11.59
C LYS A 175 3.17 -5.06 12.89
N ASP A 176 2.20 -4.29 13.37
CA ASP A 176 2.24 -3.73 14.73
C ASP A 176 0.82 -3.76 15.34
N ASP A 177 0.63 -4.71 16.24
CA ASP A 177 -0.61 -4.92 16.98
C ASP A 177 -0.93 -3.76 17.93
N ARG A 178 0.10 -3.11 18.49
CA ARG A 178 -0.08 -2.01 19.45
C ARG A 178 -0.59 -0.77 18.72
N TYR A 179 -0.02 -0.47 17.56
CA TYR A 179 -0.53 0.62 16.73
C TYR A 179 -1.96 0.32 16.26
N SER A 180 -2.22 -0.90 15.79
CA SER A 180 -3.57 -1.32 15.37
C SER A 180 -4.62 -1.16 16.48
N LEU A 181 -4.31 -1.62 17.70
CA LEU A 181 -5.18 -1.44 18.88
C LEU A 181 -5.43 0.03 19.19
N THR A 182 -4.38 0.87 19.15
CA THR A 182 -4.50 2.30 19.44
C THR A 182 -5.31 3.03 18.38
N ARG A 183 -5.12 2.66 17.11
CA ARG A 183 -5.74 3.33 15.95
C ARG A 183 -7.18 2.91 15.71
N LEU A 184 -7.47 1.61 15.83
CA LEU A 184 -8.75 1.00 15.44
C LEU A 184 -9.58 0.51 16.63
N GLY A 185 -8.98 0.40 17.82
CA GLY A 185 -9.62 -0.19 19.01
C GLY A 185 -9.62 -1.72 19.02
N PHE A 186 -9.12 -2.37 17.97
CA PHE A 186 -8.98 -3.82 17.88
C PHE A 186 -7.73 -4.20 17.08
N LYS A 187 -7.36 -5.47 17.16
CA LYS A 187 -6.34 -6.08 16.30
C LYS A 187 -6.89 -7.32 15.63
N ALA A 188 -6.40 -7.60 14.43
CA ALA A 188 -6.70 -8.83 13.70
C ALA A 188 -5.45 -9.27 12.92
N PRO A 189 -5.30 -10.58 12.63
CA PRO A 189 -4.12 -11.10 11.91
C PRO A 189 -3.85 -10.42 10.57
N ASN A 190 -4.88 -10.03 9.84
CA ASN A 190 -4.81 -9.46 8.50
C ASN A 190 -4.73 -7.92 8.42
N ILE A 191 -4.45 -7.24 9.55
CA ILE A 191 -4.18 -5.79 9.56
C ILE A 191 -2.68 -5.55 9.48
N PHE A 192 -2.25 -4.79 8.47
CA PHE A 192 -0.86 -4.40 8.25
C PHE A 192 -0.73 -2.88 8.12
N ILE A 193 0.45 -2.37 8.47
CA ILE A 193 0.76 -0.95 8.39
C ILE A 193 1.63 -0.72 7.16
N MET A 194 1.21 0.23 6.35
CA MET A 194 1.92 0.71 5.19
C MET A 194 3.18 1.47 5.59
N GLU A 195 4.31 1.07 5.01
CA GLU A 195 5.58 1.79 5.14
C GLU A 195 5.79 2.71 3.93
N LEU A 196 6.01 3.99 4.22
CA LEU A 196 6.20 5.05 3.23
C LEU A 196 7.57 5.70 3.42
N THR A 197 8.25 5.98 2.31
CA THR A 197 9.53 6.70 2.31
C THR A 197 9.48 7.97 1.46
N ASN A 198 10.50 8.81 1.63
CA ASN A 198 10.81 9.96 0.78
C ASN A 198 12.20 9.72 0.15
N TYR A 199 12.30 9.90 -1.16
CA TYR A 199 13.55 9.79 -1.94
C TYR A 199 13.94 11.14 -2.53
#